data_AF-A0A6B3EEZ4-F1
#
_entry.id   AF-A0A6B3EEZ4-F1
#
_cell.length_a   1.000
_cell.length_b   1.000
_cell.length_c   1.000
_cell.angle_alpha   90.00
_cell.angle_beta   90.00
_cell.angle_gamma   90.00
#
_symmetry.space_group_name_H-M   'P 1'
#
loop_
_entity.id
_entity.type
_entity.pdbx_description
1 polymer ?
#
loop_
_entity_poly.entity_id
_entity_poly.type
_entity_poly.pdbx_seq_one_letter_code
_entity_poly.pdbx_strand_id
1 'polypeptide(L)' 'IALTNFASSPLAECADLVLTTAVREMPFRSGATASRIAQLAVVDCLFVGVAQKSYAESTAALARTYGAVRHLRGR' A
#
# COMPACT_ATOMS: atom_id res chain seq x y z
N ILE A 1 -8.55 -7.34 -6.80
CA ILE A 1 -7.36 -7.50 -5.92
C ILE A 1 -7.76 -7.14 -4.49
N ALA A 2 -7.47 -8.00 -3.50
CA ALA A 2 -7.68 -7.75 -2.08
C ALA A 2 -6.34 -7.79 -1.34
N LEU A 3 -6.14 -6.88 -0.37
CA LEU A 3 -5.04 -6.91 0.59
C LEU A 3 -5.64 -7.00 2.00
N THR A 4 -5.46 -8.13 2.67
CA THR A 4 -6.17 -8.42 3.92
C THR A 4 -5.33 -9.27 4.86
N ASN A 5 -5.60 -9.18 6.16
CA ASN A 5 -5.03 -10.10 7.13
C ASN A 5 -5.82 -11.41 7.24
N PHE A 6 -7.00 -11.48 6.60
CA PHE A 6 -7.98 -12.56 6.71
C PHE A 6 -8.18 -13.26 5.37
N ALA A 7 -7.44 -14.36 5.16
CA ALA A 7 -7.46 -15.13 3.92
C ALA A 7 -8.83 -15.75 3.58
N SER A 8 -9.66 -16.02 4.58
CA SER A 8 -11.00 -16.63 4.45
C SER A 8 -12.13 -15.63 4.64
N SER A 9 -11.89 -14.34 4.37
CA SER A 9 -12.91 -13.30 4.49
C SER A 9 -13.78 -13.23 3.22
N PRO A 10 -15.03 -12.75 3.31
CA PRO A 10 -15.85 -12.49 2.12
C PRO A 10 -15.18 -11.56 1.11
N LEU A 11 -14.33 -10.65 1.59
CA LEU A 11 -13.51 -9.80 0.73
C LEU A 11 -12.52 -10.62 -0.12
N ALA A 12 -11.89 -11.64 0.46
CA ALA A 12 -10.94 -12.50 -0.23
C ALA A 12 -11.64 -13.40 -1.26
N GLU A 13 -12.85 -13.89 -0.94
CA GLU A 13 -13.66 -14.72 -1.85
C GLU A 13 -14.09 -13.97 -3.12
N CYS A 14 -14.35 -12.66 -3.00
CA CYS A 14 -14.80 -11.82 -4.11
C CYS A 14 -13.65 -11.22 -4.96
N ALA A 15 -12.38 -11.54 -4.67
CA ALA A 15 -11.24 -10.90 -5.33
C ALA A 15 -10.43 -11.87 -6.20
N ASP A 16 -10.09 -11.45 -7.44
CA ASP A 16 -9.31 -12.28 -8.37
C ASP A 16 -7.88 -12.58 -7.89
N LEU A 17 -7.31 -11.66 -7.11
CA LEU A 17 -5.98 -11.78 -6.52
C LEU A 17 -6.06 -11.38 -5.05
N VAL A 18 -5.54 -12.22 -4.16
CA VAL A 18 -5.53 -11.97 -2.72
C VAL A 18 -4.09 -11.92 -2.23
N LEU A 19 -3.74 -10.82 -1.57
CA LEU A 19 -2.48 -10.61 -0.88
C LEU A 19 -2.77 -10.62 0.63
N THR A 20 -2.15 -11.56 1.34
CA THR A 20 -2.39 -11.72 2.77
C THR A 20 -1.25 -11.15 3.61
N THR A 21 -1.58 -10.45 4.70
CA THR A 21 -0.63 -10.14 5.77
C THR A 21 -0.75 -11.17 6.90
N ALA A 22 0.30 -11.32 7.71
CA ALA A 22 0.33 -12.24 8.85
C ALA A 22 0.53 -11.49 10.17
N VAL A 23 -0.31 -10.49 10.42
CA VAL A 23 -0.30 -9.72 11.66
C VAL A 23 -1.20 -10.41 12.68
N ARG A 24 -0.64 -10.74 13.85
CA ARG A 24 -1.44 -11.28 14.95
C ARG A 24 -2.18 -10.14 15.65
N GLU A 25 -3.51 -10.16 15.59
CA GLU A 25 -4.31 -9.24 16.38
C GLU A 25 -4.33 -9.69 17.85
N MET A 26 -3.99 -8.77 18.75
CA MET A 26 -4.02 -9.01 20.19
C MET A 26 -5.20 -8.22 20.77
N PRO A 27 -6.11 -8.83 21.55
CA PRO A 27 -7.31 -8.14 22.05
C PRO A 27 -7.04 -6.86 22.85
N PHE A 28 -5.84 -6.75 23.46
CA PHE A 28 -5.45 -5.67 24.36
C PHE A 28 -4.40 -4.69 23.79
N ARG A 29 -4.01 -4.84 22.51
CA ARG A 29 -3.18 -3.84 21.81
C ARG A 29 -3.81 -3.55 20.47
N SER A 30 -3.74 -2.29 20.02
CA SER A 30 -4.27 -1.89 18.70
C SER A 30 -3.55 -2.65 17.58
N GLY A 31 -4.08 -3.81 17.21
CA GLY A 31 -3.67 -4.62 16.06
C GLY A 31 -3.93 -3.88 14.74
N ALA A 32 -4.76 -2.84 14.76
CA ALA A 32 -5.05 -1.98 13.62
C ALA A 32 -3.79 -1.27 13.09
N THR A 33 -2.94 -0.72 13.98
CA THR A 33 -1.71 -0.05 13.54
C THR A 33 -0.71 -1.03 12.94
N ALA A 34 -0.49 -2.18 13.58
CA ALA A 34 0.41 -3.21 13.08
C ALA A 34 -0.08 -3.78 11.73
N SER A 35 -1.39 -4.02 11.60
CA SER A 35 -2.00 -4.47 10.35
C SER A 35 -1.81 -3.44 9.24
N ARG A 36 -2.02 -2.15 9.54
CA ARG A 36 -1.80 -1.08 8.57
C ARG A 36 -0.33 -0.99 8.13
N ILE A 37 0.62 -1.13 9.05
CA ILE A 37 2.05 -1.12 8.70
C ILE A 37 2.39 -2.29 7.76
N ALA A 38 1.92 -3.51 8.06
CA ALA A 38 2.16 -4.66 7.20
C ALA A 38 1.52 -4.47 5.82
N GLN A 39 0.32 -3.91 5.77
CA GLN A 39 -0.36 -3.62 4.50
C GLN A 39 0.38 -2.54 3.70
N LEU A 40 0.85 -1.47 4.35
CA LEU A 40 1.65 -0.43 3.69
C LEU A 40 2.96 -0.99 3.12
N ALA A 41 3.64 -1.88 3.85
CA ALA A 41 4.84 -2.54 3.34
C ALA A 41 4.57 -3.36 2.07
N VAL A 42 3.43 -4.06 2.00
CA VAL A 42 3.02 -4.75 0.77
C VAL A 42 2.77 -3.77 -0.37
N VAL A 43 2.11 -2.64 -0.10
CA VAL A 43 1.88 -1.57 -1.09
C VAL A 43 3.20 -0.98 -1.59
N ASP A 44 4.17 -0.75 -0.72
CA ASP A 44 5.49 -0.23 -1.11
C ASP A 44 6.22 -1.19 -2.06
N CYS A 45 6.20 -2.49 -1.76
CA CYS A 45 6.78 -3.52 -2.63
C CYS A 45 6.13 -3.53 -4.01
N LEU A 46 4.79 -3.47 -4.07
CA LEU A 46 4.05 -3.39 -5.33
C LEU A 46 4.38 -2.11 -6.09
N PHE A 47 4.44 -0.98 -5.38
CA PHE A 47 4.75 0.32 -5.98
C PHE A 47 6.12 0.30 -6.65
N VAL A 48 7.16 -0.18 -5.96
CA VAL A 48 8.52 -0.28 -6.54
C VAL A 48 8.52 -1.19 -7.77
N GLY A 49 7.88 -2.36 -7.69
CA GLY A 49 7.83 -3.30 -8.81
C GLY A 49 7.11 -2.75 -10.04
N VAL A 50 6.01 -1.99 -9.84
CA VAL A 50 5.30 -1.30 -10.93
C VAL A 50 6.14 -0.15 -11.47
N ALA A 51 6.70 0.69 -10.60
CA ALA A 51 7.49 1.84 -10.99
C ALA A 51 8.74 1.46 -11.80
N GLN A 52 9.37 0.32 -11.47
CA GLN A 52 10.48 -0.22 -12.26
C GLN A 52 10.08 -0.62 -13.68
N LYS A 53 8.86 -1.16 -13.85
CA LYS A 53 8.34 -1.56 -15.17
C LYS A 53 7.89 -0.37 -16.02
N SER A 54 7.47 0.73 -15.40
CA SER A 54 6.98 1.95 -16.05
C SER A 54 7.84 3.18 -15.71
N TYR A 55 9.16 3.03 -15.67
CA TYR A 55 10.08 4.02 -15.09
C TYR A 55 9.92 5.46 -15.60
N ALA A 56 9.78 5.65 -16.92
CA ALA A 56 9.63 6.98 -17.51
C ALA A 56 8.33 7.66 -17.07
N GLU A 57 7.21 6.93 -17.10
CA GLU A 57 5.90 7.42 -16.67
C GLU A 57 5.88 7.71 -15.17
N SER A 58 6.47 6.82 -14.36
CA SER A 58 6.56 6.98 -12.91
C SER A 58 7.40 8.20 -12.53
N THR A 59 8.53 8.43 -13.21
CA THR A 59 9.36 9.62 -13.01
C THR A 59 8.62 10.91 -13.39
N ALA A 60 7.90 10.89 -14.52
CA ALA A 60 7.09 12.04 -14.94
C ALA A 60 5.95 12.33 -13.95
N ALA A 61 5.26 11.30 -13.45
CA ALA A 61 4.23 11.45 -12.44
C ALA A 61 4.78 12.04 -11.13
N LEU A 62 5.95 11.58 -10.68
CA LEU A 62 6.64 12.10 -9.51
C LEU A 62 7.00 13.58 -9.66
N ALA A 63 7.52 13.98 -10.83
CA ALA A 63 7.82 15.38 -11.11
C ALA A 63 6.57 16.27 -11.04
N ARG A 64 5.43 15.79 -11.56
CA ARG A 64 4.16 16.52 -11.50
C ARG A 64 3.65 16.71 -10.07
N THR A 65 3.63 15.64 -9.26
CA THR A 65 3.14 15.73 -7.88
C THR A 65 4.06 16.60 -7.01
N TYR A 66 5.38 16.51 -7.23
CA TYR A 66 6.34 17.41 -6.59
C TYR A 66 6.09 18.88 -6.96
N GLY A 67 5.89 19.17 -8.25
CA GLY A 67 5.59 20.52 -8.74
C GLY A 67 4.32 21.12 -8.12
N ALA A 68 3.27 20.31 -7.93
CA ALA A 68 2.01 20.75 -7.36
C ALA A 68 2.14 21.27 -5.92
N VAL A 69 3.01 20.66 -5.10
CA VAL A 69 3.19 21.05 -3.68
C VAL A 69 4.40 21.95 -3.45
N ARG A 70 5.21 22.25 -4.48
CA ARG A 70 6.48 22.99 -4.30
C ARG A 70 6.31 24.34 -3.61
N HIS A 71 5.19 25.03 -3.86
CA HIS A 71 4.91 26.37 -3.35
C HIS A 71 4.55 26.35 -1.85
N LEU A 72 4.19 25.19 -1.29
CA LEU A 72 3.88 25.03 0.14
C LEU A 72 5.14 24.85 0.99
N ARG A 73 6.30 24.57 0.39
CA ARG A 73 7.55 24.29 1.11
C ARG A 73 8.40 25.53 1.44
N GLY A 74 7.94 26.72 1.03
CA GLY A 74 8.63 28.00 1.23
C GLY A 74 7.90 28.98 2.16
N ARG A 75 6.89 28.51 2.90
CA ARG A 75 6.25 29.22 4.02
C ARG A 75 6.65 28.55 5.32
#